data_AF-A0A971WF68-F1
#
_entry.id   AF-A0A971WF68-F1
#
_cell.length_a   1.000
_cell.length_b   1.000
_cell.length_c   1.000
_cell.angle_alpha   90.00
_cell.angle_beta   90.00
_cell.angle_gamma   90.00
#
_symmetry.space_group_name_H-M   'P 1'
#
loop_
_entity.id
_entity.type
_entity.pdbx_description
1 polymer ?
#
loop_
_entity_poly.entity_id
_entity_poly.type
_entity_poly.pdbx_seq_one_letter_code
_entity_poly.pdbx_strand_id
1 'polypeptide(L)'
;MQIANLMGLAGGLGLFLFGIKTMSDALEHAAGSRLKKLLEVLTTNRFLGVLVGFFITAVIQSSSATTVMVVGFVNANLMSLAQAAGVIMGANIGTTVTSLLIALNFSGIAPVAVFIGVVLVLFAKKTMPKNAGHILIGFGLLFVGMTMMSESMAPLKEMKAFQDFIVTASNPALGILIGLVMAAVLQSSSASIGILQALAFQNLISIDFAVFVLYGQNIGTCVTALLSTVGTKRNSKRAAIIHLLFNV
;
A
#
# COMPACT_ATOMS: atom_id res chain seq x y z
N MET A 1 -1.08 -11.35 26.42
CA MET A 1 0.14 -10.91 25.69
C MET A 1 1.14 -10.33 26.68
N GLN A 2 2.42 -10.71 26.57
CA GLN A 2 3.48 -10.05 27.32
C GLN A 2 3.82 -8.69 26.67
N ILE A 3 4.37 -7.75 27.44
CA ILE A 3 4.81 -6.43 26.94
C ILE A 3 5.79 -6.60 25.75
N ALA A 4 6.62 -7.64 25.78
CA ALA A 4 7.53 -7.99 24.70
C ALA A 4 6.83 -8.19 23.34
N ASN A 5 5.63 -8.78 23.31
CA ASN A 5 4.89 -9.02 22.07
C ASN A 5 4.30 -7.72 21.51
N LEU A 6 3.88 -6.80 22.37
CA LEU A 6 3.42 -5.47 21.97
C LEU A 6 4.58 -4.64 21.39
N MET A 7 5.75 -4.69 22.03
CA MET A 7 6.97 -4.06 21.50
C MET A 7 7.41 -4.71 20.18
N GLY A 8 7.33 -6.03 20.08
CA GLY A 8 7.61 -6.80 18.87
C GLY A 8 6.70 -6.40 17.72
N LEU A 9 5.39 -6.27 17.97
CA LEU A 9 4.42 -5.83 16.98
C LEU A 9 4.65 -4.38 16.54
N ALA A 10 4.88 -3.46 17.50
CA ALA A 10 5.16 -2.06 17.20
C ALA A 10 6.48 -1.88 16.43
N GLY A 11 7.53 -2.60 16.82
CA GLY A 11 8.82 -2.62 16.14
C GLY A 11 8.74 -3.21 14.74
N GLY A 12 8.06 -4.36 14.59
CA GLY A 12 7.83 -4.98 13.30
C GLY A 12 7.03 -4.09 12.35
N LEU A 13 5.98 -3.44 12.86
CA LEU A 13 5.20 -2.44 12.10
C LEU A 13 6.08 -1.25 11.70
N GLY A 14 6.91 -0.74 12.61
CA GLY A 14 7.84 0.35 12.33
C GLY A 14 8.83 0.00 11.22
N LEU A 15 9.46 -1.18 11.29
CA LEU A 15 10.37 -1.68 10.25
C LEU A 15 9.65 -1.88 8.92
N PHE A 16 8.44 -2.42 8.94
CA PHE A 16 7.63 -2.67 7.76
C PHE A 16 7.24 -1.36 7.06
N LEU A 17 6.71 -0.38 7.80
CA LEU A 17 6.36 0.94 7.27
C LEU A 17 7.58 1.71 6.77
N PHE A 18 8.68 1.67 7.53
CA PHE A 18 9.94 2.31 7.11
C PHE A 18 10.53 1.65 5.86
N GLY A 19 10.43 0.32 5.77
CA GLY A 19 10.83 -0.45 4.59
C GLY A 19 10.07 -0.04 3.33
N ILE A 20 8.73 0.02 3.43
CA ILE A 20 7.88 0.54 2.34
C ILE A 20 8.31 1.96 1.95
N LYS A 21 8.45 2.87 2.92
CA LYS A 21 8.82 4.26 2.64
C LYS A 21 10.18 4.36 1.94
N THR A 22 11.20 3.67 2.45
CA THR A 22 12.56 3.70 1.89
C THR A 22 12.58 3.15 0.46
N MET A 23 11.84 2.08 0.22
CA MET A 23 11.70 1.49 -1.10
C MET A 23 10.96 2.45 -2.06
N SER A 24 9.83 3.03 -1.63
CA SER A 24 9.06 4.00 -2.40
C SER A 24 9.91 5.21 -2.79
N ASP A 25 10.59 5.83 -1.83
CA ASP A 25 11.42 7.01 -2.07
C ASP A 25 12.53 6.67 -3.08
N ALA A 26 13.16 5.50 -2.96
CA ALA A 26 14.24 5.08 -3.86
C ALA A 26 13.75 4.73 -5.27
N LEU A 27 12.59 4.08 -5.40
CA LEU A 27 11.94 3.82 -6.69
C LEU A 27 11.54 5.13 -7.38
N GLU A 28 10.99 6.09 -6.63
CA GLU A 28 10.64 7.42 -7.13
C GLU A 28 11.88 8.17 -7.62
N HIS A 29 12.96 8.20 -6.84
CA HIS A 29 14.22 8.83 -7.24
C HIS A 29 14.84 8.17 -8.47
N ALA A 30 14.76 6.84 -8.59
CA ALA A 30 15.22 6.11 -9.77
C ALA A 30 14.35 6.39 -11.00
N ALA A 31 13.06 6.69 -10.82
CA ALA A 31 12.10 6.93 -11.88
C ALA A 31 11.91 8.41 -12.28
N GLY A 32 12.46 9.37 -11.52
CA GLY A 32 12.07 10.80 -11.54
C GLY A 32 11.92 11.48 -12.90
N SER A 33 12.84 11.31 -13.85
CA SER A 33 12.71 11.92 -15.20
C SER A 33 11.69 11.22 -16.10
N ARG A 34 11.38 9.95 -15.82
CA ARG A 34 10.39 9.14 -16.55
C ARG A 34 8.97 9.37 -16.04
N LEU A 35 8.79 9.65 -14.74
CA LEU A 35 7.50 10.00 -14.15
C LEU A 35 6.92 11.28 -14.78
N LYS A 36 7.73 12.33 -15.00
CA LYS A 36 7.30 13.54 -15.70
C LYS A 36 6.88 13.27 -17.14
N LYS A 37 7.62 12.43 -17.88
CA LYS A 37 7.24 12.01 -19.24
C LYS A 37 5.99 11.14 -19.27
N LEU A 38 5.77 10.27 -18.29
CA LEU A 38 4.53 9.48 -18.19
C LEU A 38 3.30 10.37 -17.97
N LEU A 39 3.46 11.50 -17.27
CA LEU A 39 2.42 12.53 -17.14
C LEU A 39 2.18 13.31 -18.44
N GLU A 40 3.23 13.57 -19.24
CA GLU A 40 3.08 14.15 -20.59
C GLU A 40 2.38 13.19 -21.56
N VAL A 41 2.51 11.87 -21.34
CA VAL A 41 1.86 10.81 -22.11
C VAL A 41 0.44 10.51 -21.58
N LEU A 42 -0.16 11.39 -20.76
CA LEU A 42 -1.60 11.38 -20.47
C LEU A 42 -2.42 11.75 -21.73
N THR A 43 -2.30 10.89 -22.73
CA THR A 43 -2.91 11.03 -24.04
C THR A 43 -4.34 10.51 -24.03
N THR A 44 -5.03 10.90 -25.09
CA THR A 44 -6.44 10.85 -25.46
C THR A 44 -7.18 9.50 -25.30
N ASN A 45 -6.53 8.43 -24.81
CA ASN A 45 -7.07 7.07 -24.75
C ASN A 45 -7.22 6.54 -23.31
N ARG A 46 -8.44 6.10 -22.96
CA ARG A 46 -8.79 5.48 -21.68
C ARG A 46 -7.88 4.32 -21.24
N PHE A 47 -7.43 3.46 -22.16
CA PHE A 47 -6.56 2.32 -21.83
C PHE A 47 -5.16 2.76 -21.42
N LEU A 48 -4.65 3.80 -22.07
CA LEU A 48 -3.35 4.35 -21.72
C LEU A 48 -3.40 5.03 -20.34
N GLY A 49 -4.53 5.68 -20.01
CA GLY A 49 -4.77 6.19 -18.66
C GLY A 49 -4.64 5.11 -17.58
N VAL A 50 -5.22 3.92 -17.81
CA VAL A 50 -5.08 2.77 -16.89
C VAL A 50 -3.64 2.31 -16.78
N LEU A 51 -2.92 2.16 -17.90
CA LEU A 51 -1.51 1.75 -17.85
C LEU A 51 -0.64 2.79 -17.13
N VAL A 52 -0.86 4.08 -17.38
CA VAL A 52 -0.13 5.16 -16.71
C VAL A 52 -0.41 5.12 -15.20
N GLY A 53 -1.67 4.99 -14.78
CA GLY A 53 -2.02 4.84 -13.38
C GLY A 53 -1.36 3.61 -12.74
N PHE A 54 -1.39 2.47 -13.43
CA PHE A 54 -0.73 1.25 -12.99
C PHE A 54 0.76 1.46 -12.76
N PHE A 55 1.48 2.00 -13.73
CA PHE A 55 2.93 2.21 -13.62
C PHE A 55 3.29 3.26 -12.57
N ILE A 56 2.55 4.37 -12.50
CA ILE A 56 2.79 5.40 -11.48
C ILE A 56 2.61 4.80 -10.10
N THR A 57 1.50 4.10 -9.85
CA THR A 57 1.28 3.48 -8.54
C THR A 57 2.21 2.32 -8.26
N ALA A 58 2.57 1.48 -9.23
CA ALA A 58 3.54 0.40 -9.02
C ALA A 58 4.94 0.93 -8.66
N VAL A 59 5.32 2.10 -9.18
CA VAL A 59 6.62 2.73 -8.88
C VAL A 59 6.57 3.48 -7.55
N ILE A 60 5.56 4.33 -7.35
CA ILE A 60 5.42 5.15 -6.13
C ILE A 60 4.94 4.29 -4.94
N GLN A 61 4.27 3.17 -5.21
CA GLN A 61 3.64 2.25 -4.26
C GLN A 61 2.53 2.88 -3.42
N SER A 62 1.94 3.98 -3.91
CA SER A 62 0.85 4.69 -3.24
C SER A 62 -0.25 5.09 -4.23
N SER A 63 -1.35 4.33 -4.23
CA SER A 63 -2.55 4.70 -5.00
C SER A 63 -3.21 5.94 -4.42
N SER A 64 -3.20 6.13 -3.09
CA SER A 64 -3.72 7.35 -2.44
C SER A 64 -2.99 8.60 -2.94
N ALA A 65 -1.66 8.59 -2.99
CA ALA A 65 -0.89 9.72 -3.52
C ALA A 65 -1.17 9.95 -5.01
N THR A 66 -1.27 8.86 -5.79
CA THR A 66 -1.60 8.93 -7.23
C THR A 66 -2.98 9.55 -7.45
N THR A 67 -3.99 9.14 -6.68
CA THR A 67 -5.35 9.66 -6.76
C THR A 67 -5.44 11.13 -6.32
N VAL A 68 -4.78 11.50 -5.23
CA VAL A 68 -4.73 12.91 -4.77
C VAL A 68 -4.09 13.81 -5.84
N MET A 69 -3.03 13.35 -6.48
CA MET A 69 -2.38 14.06 -7.59
C MET A 69 -3.33 14.24 -8.78
N VAL A 70 -4.01 13.16 -9.18
CA VAL A 70 -5.02 13.15 -10.26
C VAL A 70 -6.16 14.11 -9.97
N VAL A 71 -6.70 14.10 -8.74
CA VAL A 71 -7.73 15.05 -8.28
C VAL A 71 -7.22 16.49 -8.37
N GLY A 72 -5.97 16.74 -7.97
CA GLY A 72 -5.30 18.04 -8.09
C GLY A 72 -5.20 18.52 -9.55
N PHE A 73 -4.83 17.65 -10.48
CA PHE A 73 -4.77 17.97 -11.92
C PHE A 73 -6.14 18.27 -12.52
N VAL A 74 -7.19 17.55 -12.11
CA VAL A 74 -8.56 17.87 -12.51
C VAL A 74 -8.98 19.23 -11.96
N ASN A 75 -8.60 19.56 -10.73
CA ASN A 75 -8.90 20.87 -10.13
C ASN A 75 -8.21 22.03 -10.88
N ALA A 76 -6.97 21.80 -11.32
CA ALA A 76 -6.17 22.72 -12.11
C ALA A 76 -6.59 22.81 -13.59
N ASN A 77 -7.61 22.05 -14.04
CA ASN A 77 -8.00 21.90 -15.44
C ASN A 77 -6.88 21.34 -16.35
N LEU A 78 -5.89 20.67 -15.77
CA LEU A 78 -4.80 20.01 -16.52
C LEU A 78 -5.20 18.63 -17.03
N MET A 79 -6.31 18.09 -16.53
CA MET A 79 -6.82 16.77 -16.91
C MET A 79 -8.34 16.73 -16.88
N SER A 80 -8.95 16.03 -17.85
CA SER A 80 -10.39 15.78 -17.87
C SER A 80 -10.80 14.71 -16.85
N LEU A 81 -12.08 14.71 -16.47
CA LEU A 81 -12.64 13.69 -15.58
C LEU A 81 -12.53 12.26 -16.17
N ALA A 82 -12.65 12.12 -17.49
CA ALA A 82 -12.55 10.83 -18.15
C ALA A 82 -11.12 10.25 -18.10
N GLN A 83 -10.10 11.10 -18.29
CA GLN A 83 -8.70 10.72 -18.11
C GLN A 83 -8.42 10.36 -16.64
N ALA A 84 -8.94 11.16 -15.70
CA ALA A 84 -8.80 10.91 -14.27
C ALA A 84 -9.32 9.52 -13.88
N ALA A 85 -10.50 9.13 -14.39
CA ALA A 85 -11.09 7.82 -14.13
C ALA A 85 -10.17 6.67 -14.56
N GLY A 86 -9.56 6.77 -15.76
CA GLY A 86 -8.61 5.77 -16.25
C GLY A 86 -7.37 5.65 -15.35
N VAL A 87 -6.77 6.77 -14.96
CA VAL A 87 -5.58 6.77 -14.08
C VAL A 87 -5.91 6.22 -12.69
N ILE A 88 -7.07 6.58 -12.12
CA ILE A 88 -7.53 6.06 -10.82
C ILE A 88 -7.73 4.53 -10.88
N MET A 89 -8.37 4.02 -11.94
CA MET A 89 -8.51 2.56 -12.13
C MET A 89 -7.15 1.88 -12.22
N GLY A 90 -6.24 2.45 -13.00
CA GLY A 90 -4.86 1.99 -13.11
C GLY A 90 -4.14 1.95 -11.78
N ALA A 91 -4.27 3.01 -10.98
CA ALA A 91 -3.64 3.11 -9.68
C ALA A 91 -4.04 1.96 -8.75
N ASN A 92 -5.32 1.59 -8.73
CA ASN A 92 -5.80 0.45 -7.94
C ASN A 92 -5.21 -0.88 -8.40
N ILE A 93 -5.04 -1.09 -9.72
CA ILE A 93 -4.33 -2.25 -10.25
C ILE A 93 -2.85 -2.20 -9.84
N GLY A 94 -2.22 -1.03 -9.87
CA GLY A 94 -0.82 -0.85 -9.47
C GLY A 94 -0.54 -1.28 -8.03
N THR A 95 -1.45 -0.99 -7.10
CA THR A 95 -1.34 -1.41 -5.68
C THR A 95 -1.16 -2.93 -5.55
N THR A 96 -1.74 -3.72 -6.46
CA THR A 96 -1.63 -5.19 -6.44
C THR A 96 -0.19 -5.67 -6.60
N VAL A 97 0.70 -4.87 -7.21
CA VAL A 97 2.12 -5.22 -7.34
C VAL A 97 2.76 -5.36 -5.97
N THR A 98 2.50 -4.44 -5.03
CA THR A 98 3.00 -4.57 -3.66
C THR A 98 2.40 -5.79 -2.97
N SER A 99 1.08 -5.98 -3.09
CA SER A 99 0.40 -7.11 -2.46
C SER A 99 0.92 -8.46 -2.96
N LEU A 100 1.24 -8.57 -4.25
CA LEU A 100 1.83 -9.77 -4.85
C LEU A 100 3.26 -9.99 -4.37
N LEU A 101 4.07 -8.92 -4.31
CA LEU A 101 5.43 -9.02 -3.77
C LEU A 101 5.43 -9.58 -2.34
N ILE A 102 4.51 -9.10 -1.50
CA ILE A 102 4.34 -9.61 -0.13
C ILE A 102 3.89 -11.08 -0.14
N ALA A 103 2.90 -11.43 -0.97
CA ALA A 103 2.33 -12.77 -1.04
C ALA A 103 3.36 -13.84 -1.44
N LEU A 104 4.38 -13.47 -2.23
CA LEU A 104 5.48 -14.37 -2.64
C LEU A 104 6.43 -14.75 -1.50
N ASN A 105 6.31 -14.13 -0.32
CA ASN A 105 7.05 -14.44 0.90
C ASN A 105 8.58 -14.57 0.71
N PHE A 106 9.25 -13.43 0.51
CA PHE A 106 10.70 -13.35 0.37
C PHE A 106 11.46 -13.28 1.69
N SER A 107 10.84 -13.71 2.81
CA SER A 107 11.42 -13.55 4.16
C SER A 107 12.78 -14.22 4.31
N GLY A 108 13.02 -15.35 3.63
CA GLY A 108 14.33 -16.03 3.66
C GLY A 108 15.48 -15.27 3.01
N ILE A 109 15.21 -14.43 2.00
CA ILE A 109 16.24 -13.62 1.32
C ILE A 109 16.32 -12.19 1.88
N ALA A 110 15.38 -11.79 2.73
CA ALA A 110 15.28 -10.44 3.25
C ALA A 110 16.55 -9.97 4.00
N PRO A 111 17.18 -10.76 4.89
CA PRO A 111 18.42 -10.34 5.55
C PRO A 111 19.58 -10.11 4.57
N VAL A 112 19.68 -10.96 3.53
CA VAL A 112 20.69 -10.84 2.49
C VAL A 112 20.45 -9.57 1.65
N ALA A 113 19.20 -9.28 1.31
CA ALA A 113 18.84 -8.05 0.62
C ALA A 113 19.20 -6.80 1.45
N VAL A 114 18.93 -6.80 2.76
CA VAL A 114 19.37 -5.69 3.65
C VAL A 114 20.89 -5.56 3.62
N PHE A 115 21.62 -6.66 3.78
CA PHE A 115 23.09 -6.63 3.80
C PHE A 115 23.67 -6.05 2.51
N ILE A 116 23.26 -6.58 1.35
CA ILE A 116 23.71 -6.09 0.04
C ILE A 116 23.31 -4.63 -0.14
N GLY A 117 22.08 -4.27 0.26
CA GLY A 117 21.57 -2.91 0.16
C GLY A 117 22.40 -1.92 0.98
N VAL A 118 22.75 -2.25 2.23
CA VAL A 118 23.61 -1.44 3.09
C VAL A 118 25.01 -1.31 2.48
N VAL A 119 25.60 -2.39 1.98
CA VAL A 119 26.91 -2.36 1.31
C VAL A 119 26.87 -1.40 0.10
N LEU A 120 25.84 -1.49 -0.74
CA LEU A 120 25.68 -0.59 -1.89
C LEU A 120 25.54 0.88 -1.45
N VAL A 121 24.74 1.17 -0.42
CA VAL A 121 24.54 2.54 0.06
C VAL A 121 25.82 3.14 0.65
N LEU A 122 26.56 2.36 1.43
CA LEU A 122 27.77 2.83 2.13
C LEU A 122 28.97 2.99 1.20
N PHE A 123 29.15 2.06 0.25
CA PHE A 123 30.38 1.99 -0.56
C PHE A 123 30.23 2.49 -1.99
N ALA A 124 29.01 2.56 -2.55
CA ALA A 124 28.85 3.07 -3.90
C ALA A 124 29.06 4.59 -3.95
N LYS A 125 29.77 5.06 -4.97
CA LYS A 125 29.99 6.50 -5.21
C LYS A 125 28.93 7.12 -6.12
N LYS A 126 28.30 6.30 -6.98
CA LYS A 126 27.30 6.74 -7.96
C LYS A 126 25.89 6.68 -7.37
N THR A 127 25.00 7.56 -7.82
CA THR A 127 23.61 7.66 -7.35
C THR A 127 22.76 6.44 -7.68
N MET A 128 22.90 5.88 -8.89
CA MET A 128 22.09 4.72 -9.32
C MET A 128 22.29 3.47 -8.43
N PRO A 129 23.53 3.01 -8.16
CA PRO A 129 23.74 1.89 -7.23
C PRO A 129 23.30 2.19 -5.79
N LYS A 130 23.40 3.44 -5.32
CA LYS A 130 22.86 3.83 -4.01
C LYS A 130 21.34 3.70 -3.96
N ASN A 131 20.63 4.15 -5.00
CA ASN A 131 19.18 3.97 -5.10
C ASN A 131 18.80 2.49 -5.13
N ALA A 132 19.51 1.66 -5.89
CA ALA A 132 19.32 0.21 -5.85
C ALA A 132 19.56 -0.36 -4.45
N GLY A 133 20.56 0.14 -3.73
CA GLY A 133 20.81 -0.22 -2.33
C GLY A 133 19.65 0.14 -1.40
N HIS A 134 19.10 1.36 -1.52
CA HIS A 134 17.91 1.75 -0.75
C HIS A 134 16.67 0.92 -1.09
N ILE A 135 16.47 0.54 -2.35
CA ILE A 135 15.40 -0.40 -2.75
C ILE A 135 15.56 -1.74 -2.04
N LEU A 136 16.77 -2.31 -2.03
CA LEU A 136 17.06 -3.59 -1.37
C LEU A 136 16.92 -3.52 0.15
N ILE A 137 17.36 -2.43 0.78
CA ILE A 137 17.15 -2.19 2.21
C ILE A 137 15.66 -2.11 2.51
N GLY A 138 14.91 -1.29 1.76
CA GLY A 138 13.48 -1.11 1.96
C GLY A 138 12.71 -2.42 1.81
N PHE A 139 13.03 -3.18 0.75
CA PHE A 139 12.52 -4.53 0.52
C PHE A 139 12.83 -5.47 1.69
N GLY A 140 14.09 -5.54 2.12
CA GLY A 140 14.48 -6.43 3.21
C GLY A 140 13.84 -6.06 4.55
N LEU A 141 13.81 -4.78 4.91
CA LEU A 141 13.16 -4.29 6.14
C LEU A 141 11.65 -4.53 6.14
N LEU A 142 11.00 -4.47 4.98
CA LEU A 142 9.60 -4.82 4.82
C LEU A 142 9.34 -6.26 5.29
N PHE A 143 10.08 -7.24 4.77
CA PHE A 143 9.88 -8.65 5.13
C PHE A 143 10.35 -8.99 6.54
N VAL A 144 11.44 -8.37 7.02
CA VAL A 144 11.89 -8.53 8.41
C VAL A 144 10.82 -8.01 9.37
N GLY A 145 10.26 -6.82 9.10
CA GLY A 145 9.17 -6.26 9.87
C GLY A 145 7.93 -7.14 9.86
N MET A 146 7.59 -7.72 8.71
CA MET A 146 6.48 -8.68 8.59
C MET A 146 6.69 -9.93 9.42
N THR A 147 7.88 -10.52 9.36
CA THR A 147 8.22 -11.72 10.14
C THR A 147 8.11 -11.43 11.64
N MET A 148 8.68 -10.31 12.08
CA MET A 148 8.62 -9.87 13.47
C MET A 148 7.18 -9.62 13.95
N MET A 149 6.33 -9.01 13.11
CA MET A 149 4.90 -8.85 13.41
C MET A 149 4.21 -10.22 13.53
N SER A 150 4.38 -11.09 12.55
CA SER A 150 3.78 -12.42 12.53
C SER A 150 4.14 -13.24 13.77
N GLU A 151 5.43 -13.27 14.16
CA GLU A 151 5.90 -13.94 15.37
C GLU A 151 5.30 -13.34 16.63
N SER A 152 5.27 -12.01 16.73
CA SER A 152 4.68 -11.29 17.87
C SER A 152 3.18 -11.53 18.04
N MET A 153 2.49 -11.84 16.94
CA MET A 153 1.06 -12.14 16.92
C MET A 153 0.74 -13.61 17.13
N ALA A 154 1.72 -14.52 17.10
CA ALA A 154 1.48 -15.96 17.29
C ALA A 154 0.72 -16.29 18.60
N PRO A 155 1.03 -15.65 19.76
CA PRO A 155 0.32 -15.91 21.00
C PRO A 155 -1.13 -15.38 21.05
N LEU A 156 -1.56 -14.57 20.08
CA LEU A 156 -2.96 -14.12 20.01
C LEU A 156 -3.91 -15.30 19.81
N LYS A 157 -3.47 -16.38 19.16
CA LYS A 157 -4.27 -17.61 18.97
C LYS A 157 -4.78 -18.22 20.26
N GLU A 158 -4.03 -18.04 21.35
CA GLU A 158 -4.35 -18.65 22.64
C GLU A 158 -5.27 -17.76 23.49
N MET A 159 -5.51 -16.51 23.06
CA MET A 159 -6.40 -15.61 23.77
C MET A 159 -7.86 -15.94 23.45
N LYS A 160 -8.65 -16.27 24.48
CA LYS A 160 -10.08 -16.57 24.35
C LYS A 160 -10.87 -15.49 23.61
N ALA A 161 -10.61 -14.22 23.90
CA ALA A 161 -11.23 -13.10 23.18
C ALA A 161 -10.90 -13.07 21.67
N PHE A 162 -9.71 -13.53 21.29
CA PHE A 162 -9.31 -13.61 19.89
C PHE A 162 -9.91 -14.85 19.20
N GLN A 163 -10.04 -15.97 19.92
CA GLN A 163 -10.76 -17.14 19.42
C GLN A 163 -12.25 -16.84 19.21
N ASP A 164 -12.89 -16.17 20.17
CA ASP A 164 -14.28 -15.70 20.06
C ASP A 164 -14.44 -14.71 18.90
N PHE A 165 -13.44 -13.84 18.69
CA PHE A 165 -13.38 -12.97 17.52
C PHE A 165 -13.30 -13.76 16.21
N ILE A 166 -12.41 -14.76 16.10
CA ILE A 166 -12.30 -15.61 14.89
C ILE A 166 -13.62 -16.34 14.60
N VAL A 167 -14.31 -16.84 15.62
CA VAL A 167 -15.61 -17.51 15.45
C VAL A 167 -16.67 -16.52 14.95
N THR A 168 -16.67 -15.30 15.49
CA THR A 168 -17.59 -14.22 15.09
C THR A 168 -17.19 -13.57 13.77
N ALA A 169 -15.93 -13.71 13.36
CA ALA A 169 -15.34 -13.23 12.11
C ALA A 169 -15.89 -13.95 10.86
N SER A 170 -17.05 -14.59 10.94
CA SER A 170 -17.80 -15.02 9.76
C SER A 170 -18.71 -13.90 9.23
N ASN A 171 -18.95 -12.83 10.00
CA ASN A 171 -19.84 -11.74 9.61
C ASN A 171 -19.20 -10.81 8.56
N PRO A 172 -19.72 -10.74 7.31
CA PRO A 172 -19.15 -9.92 6.25
C PRO A 172 -19.11 -8.42 6.58
N ALA A 173 -20.16 -7.90 7.22
CA ALA A 173 -20.25 -6.48 7.54
C ALA A 173 -19.20 -6.05 8.56
N LEU A 174 -18.89 -6.92 9.52
CA LEU A 174 -17.84 -6.69 10.51
C LEU A 174 -16.46 -6.65 9.83
N GLY A 175 -16.20 -7.56 8.90
CA GLY A 175 -14.95 -7.57 8.14
C GLY A 175 -14.73 -6.27 7.37
N ILE A 176 -15.76 -5.82 6.63
CA ILE A 176 -15.73 -4.56 5.88
C ILE A 176 -15.47 -3.37 6.82
N LEU A 177 -16.15 -3.31 7.97
CA LEU A 177 -15.95 -2.21 8.93
C LEU A 177 -14.53 -2.17 9.49
N ILE A 178 -13.97 -3.33 9.87
CA ILE A 178 -12.61 -3.44 10.38
C ILE A 178 -11.60 -3.00 9.32
N GLY A 179 -11.76 -3.49 8.09
CA GLY A 179 -10.92 -3.11 6.96
C GLY A 179 -10.96 -1.62 6.70
N LEU A 180 -12.16 -1.02 6.71
CA LEU A 180 -12.37 0.40 6.48
C LEU A 180 -11.66 1.24 7.54
N VAL A 181 -11.86 0.94 8.82
CA VAL A 181 -11.23 1.68 9.92
C VAL A 181 -9.71 1.54 9.85
N MET A 182 -9.22 0.32 9.64
CA MET A 182 -7.78 0.08 9.56
C MET A 182 -7.12 0.87 8.44
N ALA A 183 -7.71 0.82 7.24
CA ALA A 183 -7.23 1.58 6.09
C ALA A 183 -7.37 3.10 6.26
N ALA A 184 -8.46 3.58 6.84
CA ALA A 184 -8.66 5.00 7.09
C ALA A 184 -7.69 5.56 8.13
N VAL A 185 -7.28 4.77 9.12
CA VAL A 185 -6.27 5.18 10.12
C VAL A 185 -4.88 5.13 9.53
N LEU A 186 -4.52 4.05 8.84
CA LEU A 186 -3.19 3.88 8.27
C LEU A 186 -2.97 4.74 7.02
N GLN A 187 -4.04 5.15 6.34
CA GLN A 187 -4.04 5.92 5.10
C GLN A 187 -3.14 5.34 3.99
N SER A 188 -2.85 4.03 4.08
CA SER A 188 -1.95 3.30 3.19
C SER A 188 -2.54 1.93 2.87
N SER A 189 -2.87 1.71 1.60
CA SER A 189 -3.44 0.47 1.08
C SER A 189 -2.45 -0.68 1.27
N SER A 190 -1.21 -0.51 0.81
CA SER A 190 -0.15 -1.52 0.91
C SER A 190 0.15 -1.89 2.36
N ALA A 191 0.14 -0.92 3.27
CA ALA A 191 0.40 -1.21 4.67
C ALA A 191 -0.74 -2.00 5.32
N SER A 192 -1.99 -1.60 5.03
CA SER A 192 -3.19 -2.28 5.54
C SER A 192 -3.28 -3.72 5.02
N ILE A 193 -3.02 -3.91 3.72
CA ILE A 193 -3.00 -5.24 3.10
C ILE A 193 -1.86 -6.09 3.68
N GLY A 194 -0.69 -5.51 3.94
CA GLY A 194 0.43 -6.24 4.55
C GLY A 194 0.13 -6.77 5.95
N ILE A 195 -0.57 -5.99 6.78
CA ILE A 195 -1.05 -6.45 8.10
C ILE A 195 -2.05 -7.60 7.94
N LEU A 196 -3.00 -7.47 7.01
CA LEU A 196 -3.97 -8.53 6.73
C LEU A 196 -3.29 -9.81 6.24
N GLN A 197 -2.28 -9.71 5.37
CA GLN A 197 -1.50 -10.86 4.92
C GLN A 197 -0.69 -11.49 6.04
N ALA A 198 -0.08 -10.70 6.93
CA ALA A 198 0.64 -11.21 8.10
C ALA A 198 -0.29 -12.02 9.04
N LEU A 199 -1.53 -11.55 9.22
CA LEU A 199 -2.58 -12.27 9.96
C LEU A 199 -2.98 -13.57 9.26
N ALA A 200 -3.17 -13.53 7.94
CA ALA A 200 -3.54 -14.70 7.14
C ALA A 200 -2.43 -15.75 7.10
N PHE A 201 -1.15 -15.37 6.97
CA PHE A 201 -0.01 -16.29 7.02
C PHE A 201 0.07 -17.05 8.34
N GLN A 202 -0.33 -16.38 9.43
CA GLN A 202 -0.41 -17.02 10.73
C GLN A 202 -1.71 -17.80 10.92
N ASN A 203 -2.58 -17.97 9.93
CA ASN A 203 -3.90 -18.61 10.09
C ASN A 203 -4.72 -17.99 11.23
N LEU A 204 -4.53 -16.70 11.49
CA LEU A 204 -5.26 -15.94 12.50
C LEU A 204 -6.61 -15.46 11.95
N ILE A 205 -6.76 -15.43 10.64
CA ILE A 205 -7.97 -15.03 9.92
C ILE A 205 -8.16 -16.00 8.75
N SER A 206 -9.40 -16.45 8.51
CA SER A 206 -9.73 -17.26 7.33
C SER A 206 -9.64 -16.43 6.06
N ILE A 207 -9.33 -17.09 4.93
CA ILE A 207 -9.29 -16.39 3.63
C ILE A 207 -10.64 -15.75 3.32
N ASP A 208 -11.75 -16.43 3.63
CA ASP A 208 -13.10 -15.92 3.42
C ASP A 208 -13.35 -14.60 4.18
N PHE A 209 -12.92 -14.52 5.45
CA PHE A 209 -13.03 -13.27 6.20
C PHE A 209 -12.04 -12.21 5.74
N ALA A 210 -10.82 -12.61 5.37
CA ALA A 210 -9.82 -11.69 4.83
C ALA A 210 -10.32 -10.96 3.59
N VAL A 211 -11.10 -11.61 2.73
CA VAL A 211 -11.73 -10.97 1.56
C VAL A 211 -12.67 -9.83 1.98
N PHE A 212 -13.49 -10.01 3.01
CA PHE A 212 -14.36 -8.92 3.52
C PHE A 212 -13.56 -7.77 4.12
N VAL A 213 -12.49 -8.08 4.85
CA VAL A 213 -11.56 -7.05 5.36
C VAL A 213 -10.89 -6.30 4.20
N LEU A 214 -10.47 -7.00 3.15
CA LEU A 214 -9.87 -6.40 1.97
C LEU A 214 -10.82 -5.42 1.25
N TYR A 215 -12.10 -5.79 1.10
CA TYR A 215 -13.11 -4.86 0.57
C TYR A 215 -13.25 -3.62 1.45
N GLY A 216 -13.30 -3.80 2.77
CA GLY A 216 -13.26 -2.69 3.72
C GLY A 216 -12.05 -1.78 3.54
N GLN A 217 -10.86 -2.37 3.39
CA GLN A 217 -9.62 -1.61 3.20
C GLN A 217 -9.66 -0.74 1.94
N ASN A 218 -10.15 -1.28 0.82
CA ASN A 218 -10.30 -0.53 -0.43
C ASN A 218 -11.22 0.69 -0.25
N ILE A 219 -12.33 0.53 0.48
CA ILE A 219 -13.22 1.65 0.82
C ILE A 219 -12.52 2.66 1.74
N GLY A 220 -11.84 2.19 2.79
CA GLY A 220 -11.16 3.06 3.77
C GLY A 220 -10.07 3.93 3.15
N THR A 221 -9.32 3.42 2.17
CA THR A 221 -8.27 4.20 1.47
C THR A 221 -8.84 5.37 0.66
N CYS A 222 -10.12 5.33 0.27
CA CYS A 222 -10.79 6.42 -0.44
C CYS A 222 -10.97 7.67 0.41
N VAL A 223 -10.87 7.57 1.75
CA VAL A 223 -11.01 8.71 2.68
C VAL A 223 -10.02 9.83 2.35
N THR A 224 -8.74 9.53 2.08
CA THR A 224 -7.76 10.53 1.64
C THR A 224 -8.20 11.31 0.40
N ALA A 225 -8.68 10.60 -0.62
CA ALA A 225 -9.12 11.21 -1.87
C ALA A 225 -10.32 12.13 -1.64
N LEU A 226 -11.29 11.69 -0.82
CA LEU A 226 -12.45 12.51 -0.46
C LEU A 226 -12.03 13.77 0.29
N LEU A 227 -11.16 13.64 1.30
CA LEU A 227 -10.62 14.76 2.07
C LEU A 227 -9.83 15.74 1.18
N SER A 228 -9.10 15.25 0.18
CA SER A 228 -8.35 16.10 -0.77
C SER A 228 -9.24 17.00 -1.63
N THR A 229 -10.55 16.74 -1.70
CA THR A 229 -11.50 17.55 -2.47
C THR A 229 -12.20 18.65 -1.68
N VAL A 230 -11.93 18.78 -0.37
CA VAL A 230 -12.49 19.87 0.44
C VAL A 230 -12.04 21.22 -0.12
N GLY A 231 -12.99 22.10 -0.45
CA GLY A 231 -12.71 23.41 -1.07
C GLY A 231 -12.39 23.38 -2.58
N THR A 232 -12.49 22.23 -3.24
CA THR A 232 -12.16 22.10 -4.69
C THR A 232 -13.39 22.19 -5.62
N LYS A 233 -13.13 22.30 -6.93
CA LYS A 233 -14.15 22.38 -7.99
C LYS A 233 -14.97 21.09 -8.12
N ARG A 234 -16.12 21.19 -8.80
CA ARG A 234 -17.08 20.08 -8.98
C ARG A 234 -16.48 18.85 -9.64
N ASN A 235 -15.62 19.02 -10.64
CA ASN A 235 -14.98 17.88 -11.33
C ASN A 235 -13.96 17.15 -10.45
N SER A 236 -13.26 17.86 -9.56
CA SER A 236 -12.34 17.26 -8.58
C SER A 236 -13.11 16.39 -7.59
N LYS A 237 -14.25 16.88 -7.08
CA LYS A 237 -15.19 16.09 -6.26
C LYS A 237 -15.69 14.85 -6.99
N ARG A 238 -16.07 15.00 -8.26
CA ARG A 238 -16.49 13.86 -9.11
C ARG A 238 -15.37 12.84 -9.27
N ALA A 239 -14.11 13.26 -9.42
CA ALA A 239 -12.98 12.34 -9.53
C ALA A 239 -12.78 11.52 -8.25
N ALA A 240 -12.87 12.14 -7.07
CA ALA A 240 -12.80 11.39 -5.81
C ALA A 240 -14.01 10.46 -5.60
N ILE A 241 -15.21 10.86 -6.04
CA ILE A 241 -16.39 10.00 -6.03
C ILE A 241 -16.22 8.80 -6.98
N ILE A 242 -15.61 8.97 -8.15
CA ILE A 242 -15.28 7.84 -9.04
C ILE A 242 -14.36 6.85 -8.33
N HIS A 243 -13.35 7.33 -7.62
CA HIS A 243 -12.48 6.46 -6.82
C HIS A 243 -13.26 5.69 -5.74
N LEU A 244 -14.16 6.36 -5.02
CA LEU A 244 -15.01 5.71 -4.02
C LEU A 244 -15.93 4.66 -4.65
N LEU A 245 -16.68 5.02 -5.69
CA LEU A 245 -17.64 4.13 -6.36
C LEU A 245 -16.98 2.93 -7.03
N PHE A 246 -15.71 3.03 -7.42
CA PHE A 246 -14.96 1.90 -7.95
C PHE A 246 -14.54 0.90 -6.85
N ASN A 247 -14.32 1.37 -5.62
CA ASN A 247 -13.83 0.55 -4.52
C ASN A 247 -14.94 0.01 -3.60
N VAL A 248 -16.20 0.41 -3.82
CA VAL A 248 -17.41 -0.12 -3.17
C VAL A 248 -18.00 -1.22 -4.03
#